data_AF-U2YEA0-F1
#
_entry.id   AF-U2YEA0-F1
#
_cell.length_a   1.000
_cell.length_b   1.000
_cell.length_c   1.000
_cell.angle_alpha   90.00
_cell.angle_beta   90.00
_cell.angle_gamma   90.00
#
_symmetry.space_group_name_H-M   'P 1'
#
loop_
_entity.id
_entity.type
_entity.pdbx_description
1 polymer ?
#
loop_
_entity_poly.entity_id
_entity_poly.type
_entity_poly.pdbx_seq_one_letter_code
_entity_poly.pdbx_strand_id
1 'polypeptide(L)'
;MRQNRSIFYSKIALMVINFIAIVYNASIYLFATNYVVAKGYAHSLLGRLDAIPGSPSFSFWMSIAFYACLLLVFYYREKHPNQLSVYDKVTIIEILLMLVIFSVLHSSYNGLILLVFADIFYGSKEFNTSKDRKYWFSFIILSFSMLLLSNYDLMSLFVKLSSLDTYIRFCPESIRMALLFGKNFLFSLNLVVFMISLLFYILSAMTEKHHIEEELRMAAQANRELNSYLALSEKIAEDRERKRIAREIHDTLGHALTGISAGIDAVKVLVDIDKNRAKEQLENVSV
;
A
#
# COMPACT_ATOMS: atom_id res chain seq x y z
N MET A 1 10.30 4.28 11.97
CA MET A 1 9.35 4.77 13.01
C MET A 1 8.93 6.24 12.86
N ARG A 2 9.82 7.18 12.48
CA ARG A 2 9.47 8.62 12.36
C ARG A 2 8.56 8.94 11.15
N GLN A 3 8.73 8.26 10.01
CA GLN A 3 7.95 8.48 8.78
C GLN A 3 6.46 8.10 8.90
N ASN A 4 6.14 6.97 9.54
CA ASN A 4 4.74 6.57 9.78
C ASN A 4 3.98 7.59 10.65
N ARG A 5 4.67 8.27 11.57
CA ARG A 5 4.06 9.32 12.39
C ARG A 5 3.67 10.54 11.56
N SER A 6 4.50 10.94 10.60
CA SER A 6 4.19 12.10 9.74
C SER A 6 2.96 11.87 8.88
N ILE A 7 2.82 10.67 8.29
CA ILE A 7 1.62 10.31 7.50
C ILE A 7 0.38 10.33 8.39
N PHE A 8 0.46 9.73 9.58
CA PHE A 8 -0.63 9.71 10.55
C PHE A 8 -1.09 11.11 10.95
N TYR A 9 -0.16 12.00 11.32
CA TYR A 9 -0.48 13.38 11.67
C TYR A 9 -1.07 14.17 10.49
N SER A 10 -0.56 13.95 9.28
CA SER A 10 -1.09 14.61 8.08
C SER A 10 -2.52 14.17 7.79
N LYS A 11 -2.83 12.87 7.96
CA LYS A 11 -4.18 12.32 7.82
C LYS A 11 -5.15 12.92 8.84
N ILE A 12 -4.74 13.01 10.11
CA ILE A 12 -5.53 13.66 11.16
C ILE A 12 -5.78 15.13 10.83
N ALA A 13 -4.76 15.87 10.39
CA ALA A 13 -4.92 17.27 10.00
C ALA A 13 -5.96 17.43 8.87
N LEU A 14 -5.92 16.54 7.87
CA LEU A 14 -6.89 16.52 6.79
C LEU A 14 -8.31 16.22 7.29
N MET A 15 -8.49 15.28 8.22
CA MET A 15 -9.78 15.02 8.87
C MET A 15 -10.29 16.26 9.61
N VAL A 16 -9.46 16.88 10.46
CA VAL A 16 -9.86 18.05 11.26
C VAL A 16 -10.27 19.23 10.38
N ILE A 17 -9.52 19.52 9.30
CA ILE A 17 -9.85 20.63 8.40
C ILE A 17 -11.17 20.36 7.66
N ASN A 18 -11.41 19.12 7.22
CA ASN A 18 -12.68 18.76 6.59
C ASN A 18 -13.85 18.89 7.58
N PHE A 19 -13.67 18.46 8.83
CA PHE A 19 -14.69 18.64 9.86
C PHE A 19 -15.04 20.11 10.06
N ILE A 20 -14.02 20.97 10.21
CA ILE A 20 -14.20 22.41 10.35
C ILE A 20 -14.93 22.98 9.12
N ALA A 21 -14.56 22.55 7.91
CA ALA A 21 -15.21 23.00 6.69
C ALA A 21 -16.69 22.58 6.59
N ILE A 22 -17.03 21.35 6.97
CA ILE A 22 -18.42 20.87 7.00
C ILE A 22 -19.24 21.68 8.00
N VAL A 23 -18.76 21.80 9.24
CA VAL A 23 -19.44 22.56 10.29
C VAL A 23 -19.60 24.01 9.88
N TYR A 24 -18.59 24.60 9.25
CA TYR A 24 -18.63 25.97 8.74
C TYR A 24 -19.72 26.17 7.69
N ASN A 25 -19.76 25.33 6.64
CA ASN A 25 -20.79 25.42 5.59
C ASN A 25 -22.20 25.17 6.14
N ALA A 26 -22.38 24.16 6.99
CA ALA A 26 -23.65 23.87 7.63
C ALA A 26 -24.12 25.01 8.56
N SER A 27 -23.19 25.65 9.28
CA SER A 27 -23.47 26.81 10.13
C SER A 27 -23.90 28.03 9.31
N ILE A 28 -23.31 28.26 8.14
CA ILE A 28 -23.72 29.35 7.25
C ILE A 28 -25.17 29.14 6.80
N TYR A 29 -25.55 27.92 6.40
CA TYR A 29 -26.93 27.64 6.02
C TYR A 29 -27.92 27.92 7.17
N LEU A 30 -27.59 27.49 8.39
CA LEU A 30 -28.42 27.73 9.57
C LEU A 30 -28.53 29.23 9.90
N PHE A 31 -27.40 29.93 9.94
CA PHE A 31 -27.33 31.35 10.26
C PHE A 31 -28.04 32.20 9.21
N ALA A 32 -27.75 31.98 7.92
CA ALA A 32 -28.33 32.75 6.84
C ALA A 32 -29.85 32.55 6.76
N THR A 33 -30.34 31.33 6.98
CA THR A 33 -31.78 31.08 6.97
C THR A 33 -32.47 31.77 8.14
N ASN A 34 -31.93 31.67 9.36
CA ASN A 34 -32.49 32.36 10.53
C ASN A 34 -32.45 33.89 10.35
N TYR A 35 -31.38 34.43 9.76
CA TYR A 35 -31.24 35.85 9.49
C TYR A 35 -32.29 36.35 8.48
N VAL A 36 -32.50 35.60 7.39
CA VAL A 36 -33.51 35.93 6.36
C VAL A 36 -34.92 35.92 6.95
N VAL A 37 -35.25 34.92 7.79
CA VAL A 37 -36.55 34.82 8.46
C VAL A 37 -36.74 35.98 9.44
N ALA A 38 -35.75 36.29 10.28
CA ALA A 38 -35.83 37.35 11.27
C ALA A 38 -35.97 38.76 10.66
N LYS A 39 -35.44 38.97 9.44
CA LYS A 39 -35.53 40.24 8.71
C LYS A 39 -36.74 40.33 7.77
N GLY A 40 -37.57 39.29 7.67
CA GLY A 40 -38.75 39.28 6.81
C GLY A 40 -38.45 39.13 5.31
N TYR A 41 -37.21 38.78 4.94
CA TYR A 41 -36.81 38.54 3.54
C TYR A 41 -37.15 37.13 3.05
N ALA A 42 -37.94 36.36 3.80
CA ALA A 42 -38.30 34.98 3.45
C ALA A 42 -38.93 34.88 2.05
N HIS A 43 -39.78 35.84 1.68
CA HIS A 43 -40.43 35.85 0.37
C HIS A 43 -39.46 36.17 -0.78
N SER A 44 -38.50 37.08 -0.57
CA SER A 44 -37.49 37.43 -1.59
C SER A 44 -36.40 36.37 -1.73
N LEU A 45 -36.11 35.61 -0.68
CA LEU A 45 -35.28 34.41 -0.74
C LEU A 45 -36.02 33.31 -1.53
N LEU A 46 -37.25 32.97 -1.17
CA LEU A 46 -38.04 31.94 -1.87
C LEU A 46 -38.27 32.26 -3.35
N GLY A 47 -38.40 33.54 -3.72
CA GLY A 47 -38.49 33.96 -5.12
C GLY A 47 -37.19 33.79 -5.94
N ARG A 48 -36.06 33.51 -5.29
CA ARG A 48 -34.75 33.27 -5.93
C ARG A 48 -34.21 31.85 -5.72
N LEU A 49 -34.87 31.05 -4.88
CA LEU A 49 -34.50 29.66 -4.65
C LEU A 49 -35.25 28.80 -5.66
N ASP A 50 -34.51 28.02 -6.44
CA ASP A 50 -35.08 27.08 -7.41
C ASP A 50 -35.72 25.84 -6.73
N ALA A 51 -35.53 25.67 -5.42
CA ALA A 51 -36.14 24.63 -4.59
C ALA A 51 -36.37 25.10 -3.15
N ILE A 52 -37.42 24.58 -2.50
CA ILE A 52 -37.73 24.88 -1.10
C ILE A 52 -36.62 24.30 -0.21
N PRO A 53 -35.93 25.10 0.60
CA PRO A 53 -34.89 24.60 1.47
C PRO A 53 -35.50 23.72 2.57
N GLY A 54 -34.92 22.53 2.75
CA GLY A 54 -35.22 21.69 3.91
C GLY A 54 -34.86 22.38 5.22
N SER A 55 -35.27 21.81 6.35
CA SER A 55 -34.99 22.42 7.66
C SER A 55 -33.47 22.52 7.92
N PRO A 56 -32.89 23.74 8.04
CA PRO A 56 -31.44 23.92 8.14
C PRO A 56 -30.84 23.28 9.38
N SER A 57 -31.59 23.24 10.48
CA SER A 57 -31.16 22.61 11.74
C SER A 57 -31.01 21.10 11.60
N PHE A 58 -31.89 20.44 10.83
CA PHE A 58 -31.79 19.01 10.54
C PHE A 58 -30.54 18.72 9.68
N SER A 59 -30.32 19.50 8.62
CA SER A 59 -29.13 19.38 7.78
C SER A 59 -27.83 19.57 8.57
N PHE A 60 -27.81 20.50 9.53
CA PHE A 60 -26.66 20.71 10.42
C PHE A 60 -26.32 19.45 11.23
N TRP A 61 -27.29 18.93 12.00
CA TRP A 61 -27.05 17.75 12.83
C TRP A 61 -26.76 16.49 12.01
N MET A 62 -27.45 16.31 10.88
CA MET A 62 -27.21 15.18 9.97
C MET A 62 -25.81 15.21 9.37
N SER A 63 -25.31 16.38 8.98
CA SER A 63 -23.94 16.51 8.43
C SER A 63 -22.88 16.08 9.46
N ILE A 64 -23.06 16.45 10.73
CA ILE A 64 -22.15 16.06 11.82
C ILE A 64 -22.26 14.56 12.10
N ALA A 65 -23.47 14.02 12.17
CA ALA A 65 -23.69 12.60 12.44
C ALA A 65 -23.10 11.69 11.35
N PHE A 66 -23.34 12.01 10.06
CA PHE A 66 -22.76 11.23 8.97
C PHE A 66 -21.25 11.39 8.87
N TYR A 67 -20.71 12.58 9.17
CA TYR A 67 -19.27 12.75 9.23
C TYR A 67 -18.63 11.93 10.36
N ALA A 68 -19.26 11.87 11.54
CA ALA A 68 -18.82 10.99 12.62
C ALA A 68 -18.86 9.51 12.21
N CYS A 69 -19.91 9.09 11.48
CA CYS A 69 -19.98 7.75 10.91
C CYS A 69 -18.81 7.48 9.93
N LEU A 70 -18.50 8.45 9.07
CA LEU A 70 -17.38 8.36 8.12
C LEU A 70 -16.03 8.25 8.85
N LEU A 71 -15.83 8.97 9.97
CA LEU A 71 -14.64 8.82 10.82
C LEU A 71 -14.55 7.43 11.47
N LEU A 72 -15.68 6.83 11.88
CA LEU A 72 -15.69 5.46 12.41
C LEU A 72 -15.26 4.44 11.35
N VAL A 73 -15.68 4.65 10.10
CA VAL A 73 -15.25 3.80 8.99
C VAL A 73 -13.75 3.94 8.72
N PHE A 74 -13.22 5.18 8.73
CA PHE A 74 -11.77 5.41 8.63
C PHE A 74 -10.99 4.74 9.76
N TYR A 75 -11.49 4.82 10.99
CA TYR A 75 -10.89 4.15 12.14
C TYR A 75 -10.90 2.62 11.98
N TYR A 76 -12.00 2.06 11.47
CA TYR A 76 -12.10 0.63 11.18
C TYR A 76 -11.08 0.20 10.12
N ARG A 77 -10.96 0.94 9.01
CA ARG A 77 -9.98 0.67 7.95
C ARG A 77 -8.55 0.73 8.47
N GLU A 78 -8.24 1.70 9.33
CA GLU A 78 -6.91 1.87 9.90
C GLU A 78 -6.50 0.73 10.85
N LYS A 79 -7.48 0.09 11.51
CA LYS A 79 -7.25 -1.08 12.37
C LYS A 79 -7.09 -2.39 11.58
N HIS A 80 -7.52 -2.42 10.33
CA HIS A 80 -7.39 -3.57 9.42
C HIS A 80 -6.53 -3.24 8.18
N PRO A 81 -5.25 -2.84 8.36
CA PRO A 81 -4.39 -2.46 7.24
C PRO A 81 -4.11 -3.67 6.34
N ASN A 82 -4.09 -3.43 5.02
CA ASN A 82 -3.68 -4.39 3.99
C ASN A 82 -4.58 -5.63 3.78
N GLN A 83 -5.75 -5.72 4.44
CA GLN A 83 -6.75 -6.76 4.18
C GLN A 83 -7.86 -6.31 3.21
N LEU A 84 -8.10 -5.00 3.12
CA LEU A 84 -9.23 -4.41 2.38
C LEU A 84 -8.79 -4.00 0.97
N SER A 85 -9.47 -4.53 -0.06
CA SER A 85 -9.31 -4.14 -1.47
C SER A 85 -9.98 -2.79 -1.74
N VAL A 86 -9.61 -2.12 -2.84
CA VAL A 86 -10.34 -0.92 -3.30
C VAL A 86 -11.82 -1.20 -3.53
N TYR A 87 -12.18 -2.44 -3.91
CA TYR A 87 -13.56 -2.85 -4.18
C TYR A 87 -14.29 -3.46 -2.97
N ASP A 88 -13.72 -3.37 -1.77
CA ASP A 88 -14.38 -3.93 -0.60
C ASP A 88 -15.62 -3.12 -0.17
N LYS A 89 -16.53 -3.78 0.55
CA LYS A 89 -17.78 -3.19 1.05
C LYS A 89 -17.54 -1.92 1.87
N VAL A 90 -16.41 -1.84 2.58
CA VAL A 90 -16.00 -0.67 3.35
C VAL A 90 -15.80 0.56 2.47
N THR A 91 -15.13 0.43 1.32
CA THR A 91 -14.93 1.54 0.37
C THR A 91 -16.25 2.03 -0.21
N ILE A 92 -17.18 1.11 -0.51
CA ILE A 92 -18.52 1.47 -1.00
C ILE A 92 -19.27 2.27 0.06
N ILE A 93 -19.18 1.88 1.34
CA ILE A 93 -19.77 2.61 2.46
C ILE A 93 -19.16 4.01 2.60
N GLU A 94 -17.85 4.17 2.48
CA GLU A 94 -17.18 5.49 2.52
C GLU A 94 -17.67 6.41 1.40
N ILE A 95 -17.73 5.91 0.17
CA ILE A 95 -18.22 6.66 -0.98
C ILE A 95 -19.70 7.04 -0.79
N LEU A 96 -20.53 6.11 -0.30
CA LEU A 96 -21.94 6.36 -0.03
C LEU A 96 -22.11 7.44 1.05
N LEU A 97 -21.39 7.33 2.18
CA LEU A 97 -21.41 8.33 3.25
C LEU A 97 -20.94 9.70 2.74
N MET A 98 -19.91 9.74 1.89
CA MET A 98 -19.46 10.96 1.22
C MET A 98 -20.57 11.58 0.37
N LEU A 99 -21.24 10.79 -0.48
CA LEU A 99 -22.34 11.28 -1.32
C LEU A 99 -23.52 11.79 -0.49
N VAL A 100 -23.83 11.14 0.64
CA VAL A 100 -24.89 11.59 1.56
C VAL A 100 -24.51 12.93 2.19
N ILE A 101 -23.30 13.08 2.72
CA ILE A 101 -22.84 14.37 3.29
C ILE A 101 -22.84 15.46 2.22
N PHE A 102 -22.37 15.12 1.02
CA PHE A 102 -22.35 16.01 -0.13
C PHE A 102 -23.75 16.52 -0.51
N SER A 103 -24.73 15.61 -0.53
CA SER A 103 -26.14 15.94 -0.79
C SER A 103 -26.75 16.80 0.33
N VAL A 104 -26.50 16.47 1.61
CA VAL A 104 -26.98 17.25 2.77
C VAL A 104 -26.45 18.68 2.76
N LEU A 105 -25.20 18.87 2.33
CA LEU A 105 -24.56 20.18 2.18
C LEU A 105 -24.88 20.88 0.84
N HIS A 106 -25.81 20.34 0.06
CA HIS A 106 -26.25 20.91 -1.23
C HIS A 106 -25.08 21.22 -2.18
N SER A 107 -24.09 20.32 -2.24
CA SER A 107 -22.91 20.47 -3.10
C SER A 107 -22.02 21.69 -2.79
N SER A 108 -22.10 22.25 -1.57
CA SER A 108 -21.35 23.46 -1.21
C SER A 108 -19.88 23.23 -0.90
N TYR A 109 -19.49 21.98 -0.62
CA TYR A 109 -18.13 21.64 -0.21
C TYR A 109 -17.63 20.36 -0.87
N ASN A 110 -16.69 20.52 -1.79
CA ASN A 110 -16.12 19.42 -2.59
C ASN A 110 -14.85 18.83 -1.97
N GLY A 111 -14.27 19.47 -0.94
CA GLY A 111 -13.02 19.02 -0.31
C GLY A 111 -13.12 17.65 0.37
N LEU A 112 -14.34 17.23 0.74
CA LEU A 112 -14.59 15.92 1.35
C LEU A 112 -14.22 14.76 0.42
N ILE A 113 -14.33 14.97 -0.88
CA ILE A 113 -13.92 14.00 -1.91
C ILE A 113 -12.41 13.73 -1.81
N LEU A 114 -11.59 14.79 -1.60
CA LEU A 114 -10.15 14.65 -1.44
C LEU A 114 -9.79 13.86 -0.18
N LEU A 115 -10.55 14.01 0.91
CA LEU A 115 -10.36 13.23 2.13
C LEU A 115 -10.65 11.75 1.93
N VAL A 116 -11.78 11.42 1.32
CA VAL A 116 -12.14 10.01 1.03
C VAL A 116 -11.13 9.39 0.07
N PHE A 117 -10.67 10.12 -0.93
CA PHE A 117 -9.62 9.63 -1.81
C PHE A 117 -8.28 9.45 -1.09
N ALA A 118 -7.88 10.37 -0.21
CA ALA A 118 -6.68 10.19 0.60
C ALA A 118 -6.78 8.90 1.43
N ASP A 119 -7.92 8.66 2.08
CA ASP A 119 -8.11 7.47 2.91
C ASP A 119 -8.10 6.16 2.10
N ILE A 120 -8.85 6.10 1.00
CA ILE A 120 -8.85 4.94 0.08
C ILE A 120 -7.44 4.69 -0.47
N PHE A 121 -6.75 5.76 -0.89
CA PHE A 121 -5.42 5.67 -1.48
C PHE A 121 -4.37 5.20 -0.47
N TYR A 122 -4.42 5.66 0.78
CA TYR A 122 -3.48 5.24 1.82
C TYR A 122 -3.80 3.85 2.41
N GLY A 123 -5.07 3.49 2.49
CA GLY A 123 -5.51 2.27 3.17
C GLY A 123 -5.61 1.02 2.27
N SER A 124 -5.50 1.16 0.95
CA SER A 124 -5.74 0.05 0.02
C SER A 124 -4.48 -0.75 -0.30
N LYS A 125 -4.63 -2.08 -0.25
CA LYS A 125 -3.55 -3.05 -0.52
C LYS A 125 -2.96 -2.94 -1.93
N GLU A 126 -3.81 -2.63 -2.91
CA GLU A 126 -3.46 -2.53 -4.33
C GLU A 126 -2.52 -1.35 -4.63
N PHE A 127 -2.56 -0.30 -3.82
CA PHE A 127 -1.67 0.86 -3.96
C PHE A 127 -0.35 0.67 -3.22
N ASN A 128 -0.32 -0.18 -2.17
CA ASN A 128 0.92 -0.59 -1.49
C ASN A 128 1.66 -1.70 -2.26
N THR A 129 0.94 -2.62 -2.90
CA THR A 129 1.53 -3.71 -3.70
C THR A 129 1.61 -3.26 -5.16
N SER A 130 2.78 -2.77 -5.56
CA SER A 130 3.13 -2.12 -6.83
C SER A 130 2.91 -2.95 -8.13
N LYS A 131 1.93 -3.86 -8.20
CA LYS A 131 1.76 -4.82 -9.31
C LYS A 131 0.72 -4.47 -10.37
N ASP A 132 -0.24 -3.57 -10.12
CA ASP A 132 -1.31 -3.32 -11.11
C ASP A 132 -1.54 -1.83 -11.43
N ARG A 133 -0.83 -1.34 -12.46
CA ARG A 133 -0.99 0.01 -13.04
C ARG A 133 -2.43 0.30 -13.50
N LYS A 134 -3.23 -0.74 -13.76
CA LYS A 134 -4.63 -0.65 -14.18
C LYS A 134 -5.54 -0.04 -13.10
N TYR A 135 -5.34 -0.40 -11.83
CA TYR A 135 -6.16 0.15 -10.73
C TYR A 135 -5.86 1.62 -10.48
N TRP A 136 -4.60 2.04 -10.66
CA TRP A 136 -4.19 3.44 -10.61
C TRP A 136 -4.95 4.31 -11.61
N PHE A 137 -5.01 3.89 -12.88
CA PHE A 137 -5.74 4.63 -13.91
C PHE A 137 -7.24 4.65 -13.64
N SER A 138 -7.84 3.51 -13.26
CA SER A 138 -9.27 3.44 -12.93
C SER A 138 -9.63 4.35 -11.76
N PHE A 139 -8.79 4.39 -10.72
CA PHE A 139 -9.01 5.23 -9.54
C PHE A 139 -8.88 6.72 -9.86
N ILE A 140 -7.89 7.13 -10.65
CA ILE A 140 -7.75 8.53 -11.08
C ILE A 140 -8.96 8.97 -11.91
N ILE A 141 -9.41 8.13 -12.86
CA ILE A 141 -10.55 8.44 -13.72
C ILE A 141 -11.82 8.56 -12.88
N LEU A 142 -12.06 7.63 -11.95
CA LEU A 142 -13.18 7.68 -11.02
C LEU A 142 -13.12 8.95 -10.16
N SER A 143 -11.93 9.28 -9.65
CA SER A 143 -11.71 10.43 -8.79
C SER A 143 -11.97 11.75 -9.51
N PHE A 144 -11.45 11.87 -10.74
CA PHE A 144 -11.66 13.01 -11.60
C PHE A 144 -13.14 13.16 -11.98
N SER A 145 -13.81 12.06 -12.31
CA SER A 145 -15.23 12.05 -12.63
C SER A 145 -16.08 12.51 -11.44
N MET A 146 -15.81 12.02 -10.22
CA MET A 146 -16.49 12.47 -9.01
C MET A 146 -16.24 13.95 -8.72
N LEU A 147 -15.01 14.44 -8.85
CA LEU A 147 -14.69 15.87 -8.66
C LEU A 147 -15.41 16.76 -9.68
N LEU A 148 -15.50 16.31 -10.93
CA LEU A 148 -16.19 17.03 -11.99
C LEU A 148 -17.69 17.06 -11.73
N LEU A 149 -18.29 15.90 -11.42
CA LEU A 149 -19.71 15.81 -11.04
C LEU A 149 -20.02 16.62 -9.78
N SER A 150 -19.07 16.77 -8.86
CA SER A 150 -19.23 17.58 -7.66
C SER A 150 -19.26 19.08 -7.93
N ASN A 151 -18.97 19.56 -9.14
CA ASN A 151 -19.05 20.97 -9.45
C ASN A 151 -20.52 21.45 -9.38
N TYR A 152 -20.77 22.50 -8.59
CA TYR A 152 -22.11 23.08 -8.42
C TYR A 152 -22.73 23.47 -9.77
N ASP A 153 -21.96 24.07 -10.68
CA ASP A 153 -22.48 24.53 -11.97
C ASP A 153 -23.01 23.35 -12.80
N LEU A 154 -22.31 22.21 -12.74
CA LEU A 154 -22.73 20.98 -13.43
C LEU A 154 -23.89 20.30 -12.71
N MET A 155 -23.90 20.26 -11.38
CA MET A 155 -25.02 19.71 -10.62
C MET A 155 -26.29 20.52 -10.78
N SER A 156 -26.18 21.84 -10.88
CA SER A 156 -27.32 22.73 -11.07
C SER A 156 -28.09 22.48 -12.38
N LEU A 157 -27.45 21.87 -13.38
CA LEU A 157 -28.09 21.44 -14.63
C LEU A 157 -29.01 20.21 -14.45
N PHE A 158 -28.72 19.35 -13.47
CA PHE A 158 -29.48 18.12 -13.24
C PHE A 158 -30.42 18.21 -12.03
N VAL A 159 -30.05 18.99 -11.02
CA VAL A 159 -30.82 19.18 -9.78
C VAL A 159 -30.83 20.67 -9.43
N LYS A 160 -32.03 21.23 -9.26
CA LYS A 160 -32.24 22.61 -8.79
C LYS A 160 -31.79 22.77 -7.33
N LEU A 161 -30.49 22.91 -7.13
CA LEU A 161 -29.86 23.14 -5.83
C LEU A 161 -29.64 24.63 -5.62
N SER A 162 -29.85 25.09 -4.39
CA SER A 162 -29.62 26.49 -4.04
C SER A 162 -28.19 26.68 -3.53
N SER A 163 -27.34 27.38 -4.29
CA SER A 163 -25.97 27.65 -3.87
C SER A 163 -25.93 28.39 -2.53
N LEU A 164 -24.96 28.02 -1.70
CA LEU A 164 -24.63 28.72 -0.46
C LEU A 164 -24.30 30.21 -0.71
N ASP A 165 -23.80 30.55 -1.89
CA ASP A 165 -23.55 31.93 -2.31
C ASP A 165 -24.84 32.76 -2.43
N THR A 166 -25.98 32.15 -2.79
CA THR A 166 -27.29 32.81 -2.79
C THR A 166 -27.72 33.18 -1.37
N TYR A 167 -27.45 32.34 -0.36
CA TYR A 167 -27.75 32.63 1.05
C TYR A 167 -26.85 33.73 1.60
N ILE A 168 -25.55 33.66 1.29
CA ILE A 168 -24.56 34.65 1.70
C ILE A 168 -24.89 36.06 1.17
N ARG A 169 -25.51 36.17 -0.02
CA ARG A 169 -25.89 37.47 -0.62
C ARG A 169 -26.88 38.28 0.23
N PHE A 170 -27.71 37.62 1.04
CA PHE A 170 -28.65 38.30 1.94
C PHE A 170 -28.01 38.80 3.24
N CYS A 171 -26.76 38.42 3.51
CA CYS A 171 -26.01 38.93 4.66
C CYS A 171 -25.47 40.35 4.39
N PRO A 172 -25.29 41.18 5.43
CA PRO A 172 -24.63 42.49 5.31
C PRO A 172 -23.25 42.39 4.65
N GLU A 173 -22.85 43.41 3.89
CA GLU A 173 -21.60 43.42 3.10
C GLU A 173 -20.36 42.98 3.89
N SER A 174 -20.17 43.51 5.11
CA SER A 174 -19.03 43.16 5.96
C SER A 174 -19.03 41.68 6.37
N ILE A 175 -20.20 41.12 6.69
CA ILE A 175 -20.35 39.71 7.08
C ILE A 175 -20.20 38.82 5.85
N ARG A 176 -20.78 39.21 4.72
CA ARG A 176 -20.67 38.50 3.45
C ARG A 176 -19.23 38.30 3.02
N MET A 177 -18.42 39.38 3.04
CA MET A 177 -17.00 39.29 2.67
C MET A 177 -16.23 38.34 3.60
N ALA A 178 -16.49 38.41 4.91
CA ALA A 178 -15.87 37.50 5.87
C ALA A 178 -16.26 36.03 5.65
N LEU A 179 -17.54 35.76 5.34
CA LEU A 179 -18.03 34.41 5.05
C LEU A 179 -17.42 33.82 3.76
N LEU A 180 -17.34 34.62 2.70
CA LEU A 180 -16.69 34.20 1.46
C LEU A 180 -15.19 33.97 1.64
N PHE A 181 -14.52 34.85 2.39
CA PHE A 181 -13.11 34.66 2.72
C PHE A 181 -12.89 33.36 3.49
N GLY A 182 -13.67 33.10 4.55
CA GLY A 182 -13.55 31.88 5.33
C GLY A 182 -13.81 30.61 4.51
N LYS A 183 -14.83 30.62 3.64
CA LYS A 183 -15.11 29.52 2.69
C LYS A 183 -13.91 29.23 1.79
N ASN A 184 -13.38 30.25 1.13
CA ASN A 184 -12.25 30.10 0.19
C ASN A 184 -10.95 29.72 0.91
N PHE A 185 -10.72 30.27 2.11
CA PHE A 185 -9.57 29.96 2.94
C PHE A 185 -9.59 28.48 3.37
N LEU A 186 -10.72 27.98 3.87
CA LEU A 186 -10.86 26.57 4.25
C LEU A 186 -10.69 25.62 3.07
N PHE A 187 -11.24 25.97 1.91
CA PHE A 187 -11.04 25.18 0.69
C PHE A 187 -9.56 25.13 0.26
N SER A 188 -8.91 26.29 0.23
CA SER A 188 -7.49 26.40 -0.14
C SER A 188 -6.59 25.66 0.85
N LEU A 189 -6.86 25.81 2.15
CA LEU A 189 -6.13 25.13 3.21
C LEU A 189 -6.29 23.61 3.11
N ASN A 190 -7.51 23.13 2.82
CA ASN A 190 -7.79 21.72 2.60
C ASN A 190 -6.95 21.13 1.46
N LEU A 191 -6.90 21.83 0.33
CA LEU A 191 -6.11 21.43 -0.84
C LEU A 191 -4.61 21.37 -0.49
N VAL A 192 -4.08 22.39 0.19
CA VAL A 192 -2.68 22.43 0.60
C VAL A 192 -2.34 21.27 1.54
N VAL A 193 -3.16 21.01 2.55
CA VAL A 193 -2.93 19.89 3.49
C VAL A 193 -3.06 18.54 2.80
N PHE A 194 -3.99 18.39 1.86
CA PHE A 194 -4.08 17.20 1.02
C PHE A 194 -2.79 16.98 0.20
N MET A 195 -2.27 18.02 -0.45
CA MET A 195 -1.03 17.94 -1.23
C MET A 195 0.19 17.58 -0.37
N ILE A 196 0.30 18.16 0.83
CA ILE A 196 1.36 17.82 1.80
C ILE A 196 1.23 16.36 2.25
N SER A 197 0.01 15.90 2.53
CA SER A 197 -0.26 14.51 2.91
C SER A 197 0.18 13.54 1.80
N LEU A 198 -0.18 13.86 0.55
CA LEU A 198 0.19 13.06 -0.61
C LEU A 198 1.71 13.01 -0.79
N LEU A 199 2.40 14.13 -0.62
CA LEU A 199 3.86 14.20 -0.71
C LEU A 199 4.52 13.31 0.35
N PHE A 200 4.09 13.38 1.61
CA PHE A 200 4.63 12.52 2.67
C PHE A 200 4.40 11.03 2.38
N TYR A 201 3.22 10.68 1.85
CA TYR A 201 2.94 9.31 1.46
C TYR A 201 3.85 8.83 0.33
N ILE A 202 3.99 9.60 -0.76
CA ILE A 202 4.84 9.23 -1.90
C ILE A 202 6.29 9.05 -1.44
N LEU A 203 6.80 9.96 -0.60
CA LEU A 203 8.16 9.83 -0.06
C LEU A 203 8.34 8.54 0.75
N SER A 204 7.37 8.20 1.60
CA SER A 204 7.42 6.97 2.39
C SER A 204 7.38 5.72 1.51
N ALA A 205 6.46 5.68 0.54
CA ALA A 205 6.33 4.56 -0.40
C ALA A 205 7.59 4.35 -1.23
N MET A 206 8.24 5.45 -1.66
CA MET A 206 9.52 5.39 -2.39
C MET A 206 10.65 4.84 -1.51
N THR A 207 10.75 5.28 -0.25
CA THR A 207 11.78 4.78 0.67
C THR A 207 11.60 3.32 1.02
N GLU A 208 10.35 2.88 1.24
CA GLU A 208 10.06 1.47 1.54
C GLU A 208 10.38 0.56 0.35
N LYS A 209 9.99 0.99 -0.86
CA LYS A 209 10.32 0.27 -2.08
C LYS A 209 11.84 0.13 -2.28
N HIS A 210 12.59 1.21 -2.06
CA HIS A 210 14.05 1.17 -2.20
C HIS A 210 14.69 0.19 -1.20
N HIS A 211 14.22 0.20 0.05
CA HIS A 211 14.72 -0.70 1.08
C HIS A 211 14.43 -2.17 0.75
N ILE A 212 13.21 -2.48 0.30
CA ILE A 212 12.83 -3.84 -0.12
C ILE A 212 13.68 -4.30 -1.32
N GLU A 213 13.92 -3.43 -2.30
CA GLU A 213 14.78 -3.77 -3.45
C GLU A 213 16.22 -4.06 -3.02
N GLU A 214 16.76 -3.32 -2.06
CA GLU A 214 18.09 -3.58 -1.49
C GLU A 214 18.16 -4.91 -0.72
N GLU A 215 17.18 -5.19 0.14
CA GLU A 215 17.10 -6.47 0.86
C GLU A 215 17.01 -7.65 -0.10
N LEU A 216 16.18 -7.53 -1.14
CA LEU A 216 16.01 -8.57 -2.15
C LEU A 216 17.30 -8.76 -2.97
N ARG A 217 18.04 -7.69 -3.25
CA ARG A 217 19.36 -7.76 -3.88
C ARG A 217 20.37 -8.47 -2.99
N MET A 218 20.42 -8.14 -1.70
CA MET A 218 21.31 -8.80 -0.73
C MET A 218 20.98 -10.29 -0.58
N ALA A 219 19.69 -10.64 -0.48
CA ALA A 219 19.24 -12.02 -0.41
C ALA A 219 19.60 -12.80 -1.69
N ALA A 220 19.44 -12.19 -2.86
CA ALA A 220 19.84 -12.79 -4.13
C ALA A 220 21.36 -13.01 -4.22
N GLN A 221 22.17 -12.09 -3.69
CA GLN A 221 23.62 -12.25 -3.63
C GLN A 221 24.03 -13.38 -2.69
N ALA A 222 23.47 -13.42 -1.47
CA ALA A 222 23.74 -14.49 -0.51
C ALA A 222 23.37 -15.88 -1.06
N ASN A 223 22.26 -15.98 -1.78
CA ASN A 223 21.86 -17.23 -2.43
C ASN A 223 22.86 -17.65 -3.54
N ARG A 224 23.36 -16.70 -4.34
CA ARG A 224 24.42 -17.00 -5.34
C ARG A 224 25.71 -17.48 -4.68
N GLU A 225 26.15 -16.84 -3.60
CA GLU A 225 27.33 -17.26 -2.85
C GLU A 225 27.14 -18.64 -2.22
N LEU A 226 25.97 -18.93 -1.64
CA LEU A 226 25.68 -20.26 -1.10
C LEU A 226 25.76 -21.34 -2.19
N ASN A 227 25.17 -21.09 -3.36
CA ASN A 227 25.23 -22.03 -4.48
C ASN A 227 26.68 -22.26 -4.97
N SER A 228 27.53 -21.23 -4.97
CA SER A 228 28.94 -21.41 -5.35
C SER A 228 29.72 -22.19 -4.29
N TYR A 229 29.46 -21.97 -3.00
CA TYR A 229 30.04 -22.77 -1.91
C TYR A 229 29.59 -24.24 -1.97
N LEU A 230 28.33 -24.51 -2.29
CA LEU A 230 27.84 -25.88 -2.47
C LEU A 230 28.56 -26.59 -3.63
N ALA A 231 28.69 -25.93 -4.78
CA ALA A 231 29.42 -26.49 -5.92
C ALA A 231 30.92 -26.72 -5.61
N LEU A 232 31.55 -25.81 -4.86
CA LEU A 232 32.93 -25.98 -4.41
C LEU A 232 33.06 -27.14 -3.42
N SER A 233 32.14 -27.26 -2.46
CA SER A 233 32.10 -28.33 -1.48
C SER A 233 31.92 -29.69 -2.15
N GLU A 234 31.04 -29.79 -3.13
CA GLU A 234 30.81 -31.00 -3.93
C GLU A 234 32.09 -31.44 -4.65
N LYS A 235 32.79 -30.49 -5.31
CA LYS A 235 34.07 -30.77 -5.96
C LYS A 235 35.15 -31.23 -4.97
N ILE A 236 35.23 -30.61 -3.80
CA ILE A 236 36.19 -31.02 -2.75
C ILE A 236 35.87 -32.43 -2.24
N ALA A 237 34.59 -32.76 -2.07
CA ALA A 237 34.16 -34.09 -1.67
C ALA A 237 34.52 -35.14 -2.74
N GLU A 238 34.26 -34.84 -4.01
CA GLU A 238 34.66 -35.70 -5.14
C GLU A 238 36.17 -35.93 -5.17
N ASP A 239 36.98 -34.88 -5.04
CA ASP A 239 38.45 -34.98 -5.05
C ASP A 239 38.98 -35.77 -3.85
N ARG A 240 38.36 -35.63 -2.68
CA ARG A 240 38.70 -36.44 -1.49
C ARG A 240 38.38 -37.91 -1.71
N GLU A 241 37.23 -38.21 -2.31
CA GLU A 241 36.82 -39.58 -2.58
C GLU A 241 37.74 -40.23 -3.61
N ARG A 242 38.08 -39.53 -4.70
CA ARG A 242 39.08 -39.98 -5.67
C ARG A 242 40.43 -40.29 -5.02
N LYS A 243 40.90 -39.44 -4.10
CA LYS A 243 42.16 -39.69 -3.34
C LYS A 243 42.06 -40.86 -2.37
N ARG A 244 40.87 -41.14 -1.81
CA ARG A 244 40.66 -42.33 -0.97
C ARG A 244 40.73 -43.58 -1.84
N ILE A 245 39.98 -43.62 -2.94
CA ILE A 245 39.96 -44.72 -3.90
C ILE A 245 41.36 -44.98 -4.45
N ALA A 246 42.11 -43.95 -4.85
CA ALA A 246 43.47 -44.12 -5.35
C ALA A 246 44.42 -44.77 -4.33
N ARG A 247 44.27 -44.45 -3.03
CA ARG A 247 45.03 -45.12 -1.96
C ARG A 247 44.58 -46.56 -1.75
N GLU A 248 43.29 -46.82 -1.67
CA GLU A 248 42.76 -48.18 -1.55
C GLU A 248 43.20 -49.07 -2.73
N ILE A 249 43.20 -48.53 -3.96
CA ILE A 249 43.72 -49.19 -5.15
C ILE A 249 45.22 -49.43 -5.02
N HIS A 250 46.01 -48.41 -4.63
CA HIS A 250 47.46 -48.54 -4.46
C HIS A 250 47.82 -49.58 -3.40
N ASP A 251 47.13 -49.59 -2.26
CA ASP A 251 47.38 -50.53 -1.18
C ASP A 251 46.97 -51.95 -1.62
N THR A 252 45.78 -52.12 -2.22
CA THR A 252 45.30 -53.45 -2.66
C THR A 252 46.15 -54.03 -3.79
N LEU A 253 46.34 -53.27 -4.88
CA LEU A 253 47.14 -53.73 -6.02
C LEU A 253 48.62 -53.80 -5.66
N GLY A 254 49.14 -52.83 -4.90
CA GLY A 254 50.54 -52.81 -4.47
C GLY A 254 50.89 -53.99 -3.58
N HIS A 255 50.05 -54.31 -2.59
CA HIS A 255 50.24 -55.50 -1.76
C HIS A 255 50.11 -56.80 -2.56
N ALA A 256 49.11 -56.91 -3.43
CA ALA A 256 48.94 -58.08 -4.28
C ALA A 256 50.14 -58.29 -5.22
N LEU A 257 50.59 -57.23 -5.91
CA LEU A 257 51.73 -57.29 -6.83
C LEU A 257 53.05 -57.61 -6.11
N THR A 258 53.25 -57.06 -4.91
CA THR A 258 54.43 -57.39 -4.08
C THR A 258 54.39 -58.85 -3.63
N GLY A 259 53.21 -59.35 -3.23
CA GLY A 259 53.01 -60.76 -2.89
C GLY A 259 53.28 -61.69 -4.07
N ILE A 260 52.79 -61.34 -5.26
CA ILE A 260 53.07 -62.08 -6.51
C ILE A 260 54.56 -62.06 -6.83
N SER A 261 55.23 -60.90 -6.76
CA SER A 261 56.66 -60.79 -7.06
C SER A 261 57.51 -61.61 -6.09
N ALA A 262 57.23 -61.54 -4.79
CA ALA A 262 57.92 -62.35 -3.77
C ALA A 262 57.65 -63.85 -3.96
N GLY A 263 56.41 -64.20 -4.32
CA GLY A 263 56.04 -65.57 -4.67
C GLY A 263 56.82 -66.11 -5.88
N ILE A 264 56.95 -65.32 -6.95
CA ILE A 264 57.75 -65.67 -8.13
C ILE A 264 59.24 -65.81 -7.77
N ASP A 265 59.80 -64.92 -6.96
CA ASP A 265 61.20 -65.02 -6.54
C ASP A 265 61.45 -66.26 -5.68
N ALA A 266 60.50 -66.65 -4.83
CA ALA A 266 60.56 -67.93 -4.11
C ALA A 266 60.55 -69.14 -5.06
N VAL A 267 59.72 -69.11 -6.12
CA VAL A 267 59.70 -70.17 -7.14
C VAL A 267 61.04 -70.30 -7.85
N LYS A 268 61.69 -69.18 -8.22
CA LYS A 268 63.04 -69.21 -8.84
C LYS A 268 64.07 -69.92 -7.97
N VAL A 269 64.06 -69.67 -6.66
CA VAL A 269 65.00 -70.30 -5.71
C VAL A 269 64.67 -71.78 -5.51
N LEU A 270 63.37 -72.12 -5.39
CA LEU A 270 62.93 -73.48 -5.12
C LEU A 270 63.09 -74.42 -6.32
N VAL A 271 63.08 -73.92 -7.57
CA VAL A 271 63.12 -74.77 -8.76
C VAL A 271 64.38 -75.64 -8.86
N ASP A 272 65.49 -75.16 -8.30
CA ASP A 272 66.79 -75.85 -8.26
C ASP A 272 66.97 -76.74 -7.02
N ILE A 273 66.13 -76.56 -5.98
CA ILE A 273 66.23 -77.25 -4.69
C ILE A 273 65.14 -78.34 -4.55
N ASP A 274 63.88 -77.98 -4.76
CA ASP A 274 62.70 -78.85 -4.63
C ASP A 274 61.62 -78.47 -5.66
N LYS A 275 61.58 -79.23 -6.75
CA LYS A 275 60.63 -79.00 -7.87
C LYS A 275 59.17 -79.16 -7.48
N ASN A 276 58.83 -79.99 -6.49
CA ASN A 276 57.43 -80.18 -6.09
C ASN A 276 56.93 -78.97 -5.31
N ARG A 277 57.73 -78.44 -4.38
CA ARG A 277 57.40 -77.21 -3.64
C ARG A 277 57.41 -75.96 -4.53
N ALA A 278 58.26 -75.92 -5.55
CA ALA A 278 58.24 -74.86 -6.55
C ALA A 278 56.92 -74.83 -7.36
N LYS A 279 56.38 -76.00 -7.72
CA LYS A 279 55.08 -76.11 -8.41
C LYS A 279 53.92 -75.66 -7.52
N GLU A 280 53.89 -76.10 -6.27
CA GLU A 280 52.86 -75.71 -5.29
C GLU A 280 52.85 -74.19 -5.08
N GLN A 281 54.04 -73.57 -4.97
CA GLN A 281 54.14 -72.13 -4.80
C GLN A 281 53.79 -71.34 -6.06
N LEU A 282 54.03 -71.91 -7.24
CA LEU A 282 53.57 -71.32 -8.50
C LEU A 282 52.05 -71.37 -8.62
N GLU A 283 51.40 -72.47 -8.22
CA GLU A 283 49.93 -72.57 -8.16
C GLU A 283 49.35 -71.52 -7.20
N ASN A 284 49.93 -71.32 -6.02
CA ASN A 284 49.48 -70.32 -5.05
C ASN A 284 49.57 -68.87 -5.55
N VAL A 285 50.49 -68.58 -6.49
CA VAL A 285 50.75 -67.24 -7.03
C VAL A 285 50.00 -67.00 -8.35
N SER A 286 49.51 -68.06 -9.01
CA SER A 286 48.84 -67.99 -10.32
C SER A 286 47.31 -67.83 -10.23
N VAL A 287 46.77 -67.60 -9.02
CA VAL A 287 45.35 -67.34 -8.74
C VAL A 287 45.07 -65.83 -8.75
#